data_AF-A0A832UJL5-F1
#
_entry.id   AF-A0A832UJL5-F1
#
_cell.length_a   1.000
_cell.length_b   1.000
_cell.length_c   1.000
_cell.angle_alpha   90.00
_cell.angle_beta   90.00
_cell.angle_gamma   90.00
#
_symmetry.space_group_name_H-M   'P 1'
#
loop_
_entity.id
_entity.type
_entity.pdbx_description
1 polymer ?
#
loop_
_entity_poly.entity_id
_entity_poly.type
_entity_poly.pdbx_seq_one_letter_code
_entity_poly.pdbx_strand_id
1 'polypeptide(L)'
;MKRLLFISNWLYLFSLSLWVAGMFLLGILVEIMVRINLKDQKLAASSIMNKIMDAFNINIIYTCIAIMVLAEVIKFLAAKYSSVGYQPQVVTKRRYTREVFLAVMIVLAIYVGSVLRPEMHAMDKLKKANPADQKLQIQFDRYHSQLTWLYTINMILGLSLFYIHGKEMTRFSIQRTESR
;
A
#
# COMPACT_ATOMS: atom_id res chain seq x y z
N MET A 1 0.31 20.34 -20.89
CA MET A 1 -0.16 20.22 -19.49
C MET A 1 -1.33 19.24 -19.28
N LYS A 2 -2.49 19.41 -19.95
CA LYS A 2 -3.69 18.59 -19.68
C LYS A 2 -3.50 17.07 -19.88
N ARG A 3 -2.75 16.65 -20.92
CA ARG A 3 -2.43 15.22 -21.15
C ARG A 3 -1.52 14.63 -20.06
N LEU A 4 -0.53 15.40 -19.61
CA LEU A 4 0.39 15.00 -18.54
C LEU A 4 -0.35 14.78 -17.21
N LEU A 5 -1.27 15.68 -16.86
CA LEU A 5 -2.11 15.55 -15.67
C LEU A 5 -3.03 14.33 -15.74
N PHE A 6 -3.59 14.03 -16.91
CA PHE A 6 -4.40 12.83 -17.11
C PHE A 6 -3.59 11.55 -16.91
N ILE A 7 -2.42 11.44 -17.55
CA ILE A 7 -1.54 10.28 -17.41
C ILE A 7 -1.08 10.14 -15.95
N SER A 8 -0.70 11.25 -15.31
CA SER A 8 -0.28 11.28 -13.91
C SER A 8 -1.37 10.78 -12.96
N ASN A 9 -2.63 11.24 -13.13
CA ASN A 9 -3.75 10.74 -12.32
C ASN A 9 -4.03 9.25 -12.59
N TRP A 10 -3.93 8.81 -13.85
CA TRP A 10 -4.15 7.41 -14.20
C TRP A 10 -3.08 6.50 -13.57
N LEU A 11 -1.81 6.90 -13.63
CA LEU A 11 -0.70 6.20 -12.98
C LEU A 11 -0.85 6.17 -11.45
N TYR A 12 -1.37 7.24 -10.85
CA TYR A 12 -1.70 7.27 -9.42
C TYR A 12 -2.75 6.21 -9.08
N LEU A 13 -3.88 6.18 -9.78
CA LEU A 13 -4.93 5.18 -9.56
C LEU A 13 -4.47 3.75 -9.83
N PHE A 14 -3.69 3.54 -10.89
CA PHE A 14 -3.11 2.25 -11.19
C PHE A 14 -2.21 1.78 -10.04
N SER A 15 -1.33 2.65 -9.54
CA SER A 15 -0.43 2.34 -8.41
C SER A 15 -1.20 2.08 -7.12
N LEU A 16 -2.22 2.87 -6.83
CA LEU A 16 -3.07 2.69 -5.65
C LEU A 16 -3.90 1.41 -5.74
N SER A 17 -4.43 1.09 -6.91
CA SER A 17 -5.12 -0.18 -7.18
C SER A 17 -4.19 -1.36 -6.94
N LEU A 18 -2.98 -1.30 -7.50
CA LEU A 18 -1.99 -2.38 -7.39
C LEU A 18 -1.53 -2.57 -5.93
N TRP A 19 -1.37 -1.48 -5.18
CA TRP A 19 -1.10 -1.54 -3.74
C TRP A 19 -2.27 -2.20 -2.98
N VAL A 20 -3.49 -1.69 -3.11
CA VAL A 20 -4.65 -2.19 -2.34
C VAL A 20 -4.99 -3.64 -2.72
N ALA A 21 -5.08 -3.95 -4.02
CA ALA A 21 -5.35 -5.29 -4.50
C ALA A 21 -4.25 -6.26 -4.09
N GLY A 22 -2.98 -5.83 -4.14
CA GLY A 22 -1.86 -6.65 -3.70
C GLY A 22 -1.90 -6.97 -2.20
N MET A 23 -2.24 -5.99 -1.35
CA MET A 23 -2.42 -6.25 0.09
C MET A 23 -3.57 -7.23 0.35
N PHE A 24 -4.67 -7.11 -0.40
CA PHE A 24 -5.80 -8.01 -0.30
C PHE A 24 -5.44 -9.45 -0.72
N LEU A 25 -4.75 -9.60 -1.86
CA LEU A 25 -4.26 -10.89 -2.36
C LEU A 25 -3.27 -11.54 -1.39
N LEU A 26 -2.39 -10.75 -0.76
CA LEU A 26 -1.50 -11.27 0.29
C LEU A 26 -2.28 -11.82 1.49
N GLY A 27 -3.36 -11.15 1.91
CA GLY A 27 -4.22 -11.64 2.99
C GLY A 27 -4.81 -13.01 2.68
N ILE A 28 -5.36 -13.17 1.47
CA ILE A 28 -5.90 -14.46 0.99
C ILE A 28 -4.80 -15.52 0.95
N LEU A 29 -3.64 -15.18 0.38
CA LEU A 29 -2.53 -16.11 0.22
C LEU A 29 -2.02 -16.62 1.58
N VAL A 30 -1.89 -15.73 2.57
CA VAL A 30 -1.51 -16.11 3.95
C VAL A 30 -2.54 -17.08 4.54
N GLU A 31 -3.84 -16.79 4.40
CA GLU A 31 -4.88 -17.64 4.96
C GLU A 31 -4.92 -19.04 4.31
N ILE A 32 -4.77 -19.11 2.98
CA ILE A 32 -4.66 -20.36 2.23
C ILE A 32 -3.43 -21.16 2.70
N MET A 33 -2.28 -20.51 2.83
CA MET A 33 -1.05 -21.18 3.26
C MET A 33 -1.15 -21.72 4.69
N VAL A 34 -1.81 -20.99 5.58
CA VAL A 34 -2.06 -21.42 6.96
C VAL A 34 -2.99 -22.65 7.00
N ARG A 35 -4.05 -22.66 6.18
CA ARG A 35 -5.05 -23.74 6.19
C ARG A 35 -4.63 -25.00 5.43
N ILE A 36 -3.87 -24.87 4.33
CA ILE A 36 -3.58 -25.99 3.41
C ILE A 36 -2.17 -26.59 3.61
N ASN A 37 -1.13 -25.76 3.78
CA ASN A 37 0.27 -26.23 3.69
C ASN A 37 0.98 -26.43 5.03
N LEU A 38 0.38 -26.05 6.17
CA LEU A 38 1.02 -26.16 7.48
C LEU A 38 1.00 -27.57 8.09
N LYS A 39 0.37 -28.58 7.47
CA LYS A 39 0.41 -29.96 8.00
C LYS A 39 1.68 -30.71 7.61
N ASP A 40 2.13 -30.65 6.36
CA ASP A 40 3.20 -31.53 5.86
C ASP A 40 4.50 -30.82 5.43
N GLN A 41 4.50 -29.51 5.08
CA GLN A 41 5.70 -28.80 4.58
C GLN A 41 5.85 -27.36 5.12
N LYS A 42 5.86 -27.21 6.45
CA LYS A 42 5.94 -25.90 7.16
C LYS A 42 7.12 -25.00 6.72
N LEU A 43 8.28 -25.60 6.43
CA LEU A 43 9.49 -24.86 6.04
C LEU A 43 9.41 -24.26 4.63
N ALA A 44 8.90 -25.03 3.65
CA ALA A 44 8.72 -24.55 2.29
C ALA A 44 7.67 -23.45 2.22
N ALA A 45 6.57 -23.61 2.97
CA ALA A 45 5.51 -22.61 3.09
C ALA A 45 6.02 -21.27 3.64
N SER A 46 6.76 -21.30 4.76
CA SER A 46 7.35 -20.09 5.34
C SER A 46 8.33 -19.39 4.38
N SER A 47 9.18 -20.15 3.68
CA SER A 47 10.14 -19.60 2.70
C SER A 47 9.44 -18.89 1.53
N ILE A 48 8.41 -19.52 0.95
CA ILE A 48 7.63 -18.95 -0.16
C ILE A 48 6.89 -17.69 0.31
N MET A 49 6.24 -17.74 1.47
CA MET A 49 5.52 -16.59 2.04
C MET A 49 6.46 -15.40 2.25
N ASN A 50 7.63 -15.63 2.84
CA ASN A 50 8.64 -14.60 3.08
C ASN A 50 9.12 -13.96 1.77
N LYS A 51 9.40 -14.77 0.73
CA LYS A 51 9.80 -14.26 -0.60
C LYS A 51 8.71 -13.41 -1.27
N ILE A 52 7.47 -13.89 -1.26
CA ILE A 52 6.33 -13.16 -1.85
C ILE A 52 6.13 -11.84 -1.11
N MET A 53 6.15 -11.89 0.22
CA MET A 53 6.11 -10.71 1.07
C MET A 53 7.25 -9.75 0.71
N ASP A 54 8.50 -10.20 0.64
CA ASP A 54 9.69 -9.42 0.24
C ASP A 54 9.53 -8.71 -1.09
N ALA A 55 9.15 -9.44 -2.14
CA ALA A 55 8.86 -8.83 -3.44
C ALA A 55 7.74 -7.79 -3.35
N PHE A 56 6.67 -8.07 -2.61
CA PHE A 56 5.53 -7.16 -2.52
C PHE A 56 5.86 -5.86 -1.77
N ASN A 57 6.40 -5.92 -0.56
CA ASN A 57 6.66 -4.68 0.19
C ASN A 57 7.83 -3.88 -0.37
N ILE A 58 8.91 -4.53 -0.79
CA ILE A 58 10.12 -3.81 -1.18
C ILE A 58 9.99 -3.32 -2.62
N ASN A 59 9.60 -4.20 -3.55
CA ASN A 59 9.58 -3.82 -4.96
C ASN A 59 8.26 -3.15 -5.32
N ILE A 60 7.14 -3.82 -5.02
CA ILE A 60 5.83 -3.35 -5.48
C ILE A 60 5.38 -2.10 -4.73
N ILE A 61 5.29 -2.14 -3.39
CA ILE A 61 4.80 -0.98 -2.62
C ILE A 61 5.70 0.24 -2.83
N TYR A 62 7.03 0.11 -2.80
CA TYR A 62 7.90 1.28 -2.96
C TYR A 62 7.82 1.87 -4.38
N THR A 63 7.63 1.03 -5.40
CA THR A 63 7.35 1.52 -6.76
C THR A 63 6.02 2.27 -6.81
N CYS A 64 4.96 1.74 -6.18
CA CYS A 64 3.68 2.43 -6.08
C CYS A 64 3.80 3.77 -5.34
N ILE A 65 4.55 3.83 -4.23
CA ILE A 65 4.84 5.06 -3.49
C ILE A 65 5.51 6.07 -4.41
N ALA A 66 6.59 5.68 -5.10
CA ALA A 66 7.34 6.57 -5.98
C ALA A 66 6.45 7.17 -7.08
N ILE A 67 5.64 6.34 -7.75
CA ILE A 67 4.73 6.79 -8.80
C ILE A 67 3.67 7.76 -8.25
N MET A 68 3.06 7.44 -7.11
CA MET A 68 2.03 8.29 -6.50
C MET A 68 2.58 9.62 -6.01
N VAL A 69 3.75 9.63 -5.36
CA VAL A 69 4.43 10.86 -4.92
C VAL A 69 4.80 11.71 -6.12
N LEU A 70 5.36 11.11 -7.17
CA LEU A 70 5.70 11.83 -8.41
C LEU A 70 4.45 12.45 -9.04
N ALA A 71 3.33 11.74 -9.06
CA ALA A 71 2.07 12.26 -9.56
C ALA A 71 1.56 13.47 -8.75
N GLU A 72 1.69 13.45 -7.42
CA GLU A 72 1.36 14.62 -6.59
C GLU A 72 2.30 15.80 -6.83
N VAL A 73 3.60 15.55 -7.01
CA VAL A 73 4.57 16.61 -7.37
C VAL A 73 4.23 17.25 -8.72
N ILE A 74 3.86 16.45 -9.73
CA ILE A 74 3.45 16.96 -11.04
C ILE A 74 2.21 17.84 -10.91
N LYS A 75 1.20 17.44 -10.12
CA LYS A 75 0.01 18.26 -9.87
C LYS A 75 0.35 19.56 -9.16
N PHE A 76 1.23 19.51 -8.15
CA PHE A 76 1.67 20.69 -7.42
C PHE A 76 2.39 21.69 -8.33
N LEU A 77 3.33 21.21 -9.15
CA LEU A 77 4.03 22.04 -10.13
C LEU A 77 3.07 22.62 -11.17
N ALA A 78 2.10 21.83 -11.62
CA ALA A 78 1.08 22.31 -12.54
C ALA A 78 0.19 23.38 -11.91
N ALA A 79 -0.22 23.25 -10.65
CA ALA A 79 -0.98 24.27 -9.95
C ALA A 79 -0.19 25.57 -9.77
N LYS A 80 1.13 25.49 -9.55
CA LYS A 80 1.99 26.65 -9.28
C LYS A 80 2.43 27.39 -10.55
N TYR A 81 2.73 26.67 -11.63
CA TYR A 81 3.39 27.24 -12.83
C TYR A 81 2.53 27.22 -14.09
N SER A 82 1.38 26.54 -14.10
CA SER A 82 0.53 26.47 -15.30
C SER A 82 -0.34 27.72 -15.44
N SER A 83 -0.22 28.42 -16.57
CA SER A 83 -1.17 29.48 -17.00
C SER A 83 -2.57 28.96 -17.34
N VAL A 84 -2.78 27.64 -17.34
CA VAL A 84 -3.98 26.96 -17.85
C VAL A 84 -5.12 26.84 -16.81
N GLY A 85 -5.08 27.59 -15.70
CA GLY A 85 -6.19 27.61 -14.73
C GLY A 85 -6.49 26.24 -14.10
N TYR A 86 -5.47 25.46 -13.76
CA TYR A 86 -5.68 24.16 -13.10
C TYR A 86 -6.20 24.37 -11.67
N GLN A 87 -7.50 24.14 -11.49
CA GLN A 87 -8.16 24.09 -10.19
C GLN A 87 -8.15 22.63 -9.69
N PRO A 88 -7.43 22.31 -8.60
CA PRO A 88 -7.46 20.96 -8.02
C PRO A 88 -8.88 20.66 -7.53
N GLN A 89 -9.48 19.61 -8.07
CA GLN A 89 -10.80 19.14 -7.65
C GLN A 89 -10.68 18.48 -6.28
N VAL A 90 -11.43 18.99 -5.30
CA VAL A 90 -11.43 18.47 -3.93
C VAL A 90 -12.80 17.86 -3.64
N VAL A 91 -12.82 16.60 -3.24
CA VAL A 91 -14.07 15.91 -2.84
C VAL A 91 -14.29 15.97 -1.33
N THR A 92 -13.23 16.18 -0.55
CA THR A 92 -13.26 16.22 0.92
C THR A 92 -13.35 17.66 1.45
N LYS A 93 -13.89 17.83 2.67
CA LYS A 93 -14.03 19.16 3.31
C LYS A 93 -12.68 19.83 3.59
N ARG A 94 -11.62 19.04 3.83
CA ARG A 94 -10.25 19.52 4.05
C ARG A 94 -9.40 19.24 2.83
N ARG A 95 -8.78 20.29 2.28
CA ARG A 95 -7.96 20.24 1.05
C ARG A 95 -6.84 19.20 1.05
N TYR A 96 -6.29 18.88 2.22
CA TYR A 96 -5.11 18.01 2.36
C TYR A 96 -5.42 16.58 2.84
N THR A 97 -6.70 16.18 2.89
CA THR A 97 -7.09 14.86 3.45
C THR A 97 -6.42 13.71 2.70
N ARG A 98 -6.31 13.82 1.37
CA ARG A 98 -5.71 12.81 0.51
C ARG A 98 -4.21 12.68 0.76
N GLU A 99 -3.51 13.81 0.82
CA GLU A 99 -2.06 13.88 1.04
C GLU A 99 -1.72 13.35 2.44
N VAL A 100 -2.54 13.64 3.44
CA VAL A 100 -2.40 13.10 4.80
C VAL A 100 -2.57 11.58 4.80
N PHE A 101 -3.61 11.05 4.13
CA PHE A 101 -3.82 9.60 4.06
C PHE A 101 -2.66 8.91 3.35
N LEU A 102 -2.21 9.46 2.21
CA LEU A 102 -1.05 8.94 1.50
C LEU A 102 0.22 8.98 2.37
N ALA A 103 0.48 10.09 3.08
CA ALA A 103 1.63 10.22 3.95
C ALA A 103 1.61 9.18 5.09
N VAL A 104 0.46 8.98 5.73
CA VAL A 104 0.30 7.95 6.77
C VAL A 104 0.53 6.55 6.17
N MET A 105 -0.04 6.25 5.01
CA MET A 105 0.18 4.96 4.33
C MET A 105 1.66 4.71 4.01
N ILE A 106 2.38 5.73 3.56
CA ILE A 106 3.82 5.66 3.27
C ILE A 106 4.61 5.37 4.54
N VAL A 107 4.35 6.10 5.63
CA VAL A 107 5.03 5.88 6.92
C VAL A 107 4.79 4.47 7.43
N LEU A 108 3.55 3.99 7.37
CA LEU A 108 3.21 2.62 7.74
C LEU A 108 3.93 1.58 6.87
N ALA A 109 3.97 1.79 5.55
CA ALA A 109 4.66 0.88 4.63
C ALA A 109 6.16 0.80 4.90
N ILE A 110 6.81 1.94 5.15
CA ILE A 110 8.23 2.01 5.49
C ILE A 110 8.47 1.30 6.82
N TYR A 111 7.66 1.57 7.86
CA TYR A 111 7.81 0.92 9.16
C TYR A 111 7.67 -0.60 9.05
N VAL A 112 6.67 -1.08 8.33
CA VAL A 112 6.48 -2.52 8.11
C VAL A 112 7.66 -3.13 7.35
N GLY A 113 8.14 -2.47 6.29
CA GLY A 113 9.22 -2.98 5.45
C GLY A 113 10.61 -2.94 6.10
N SER A 114 10.90 -1.90 6.88
CA SER A 114 12.25 -1.63 7.42
C SER A 114 12.46 -2.09 8.86
N VAL A 115 11.40 -2.17 9.68
CA VAL A 115 11.49 -2.53 11.10
C VAL A 115 10.81 -3.87 11.34
N LEU A 116 9.50 -3.93 11.09
CA LEU A 116 8.70 -5.06 11.54
C LEU A 116 9.06 -6.36 10.82
N ARG A 117 9.32 -6.30 9.52
CA ARG A 117 9.64 -7.51 8.75
C ARG A 117 11.03 -8.08 9.06
N PRO A 118 12.12 -7.28 9.12
CA PRO A 118 13.41 -7.81 9.57
C PRO A 118 13.34 -8.49 10.95
N GLU A 119 12.60 -7.90 11.89
CA GLU A 119 12.37 -8.50 13.22
C GLU A 119 11.61 -9.84 13.12
N MET A 120 10.56 -9.90 12.29
CA MET A 120 9.85 -11.15 12.03
C MET A 120 10.73 -12.23 11.39
N HIS A 121 11.60 -11.87 10.45
CA HIS A 121 12.53 -12.82 9.82
C HIS A 121 13.55 -13.37 10.83
N ALA A 122 14.03 -12.52 11.74
CA ALA A 122 14.90 -12.95 12.83
C ALA A 122 14.18 -13.91 13.79
N MET A 123 12.93 -13.59 14.16
CA MET A 123 12.12 -14.45 15.03
C MET A 123 11.76 -15.77 14.37
N ASP A 124 11.43 -15.78 13.08
CA ASP A 124 11.14 -17.00 12.33
C ASP A 124 12.36 -17.93 12.27
N LYS A 125 13.58 -17.38 12.14
CA LYS A 125 14.82 -18.17 12.23
C LYS A 125 15.02 -18.77 13.61
N LEU A 126 14.79 -18.01 14.68
CA LEU A 126 14.92 -18.51 16.05
C LEU A 126 13.86 -19.58 16.38
N LYS A 127 12.63 -19.40 15.92
CA LYS A 127 11.54 -20.39 16.06
C LYS A 127 11.86 -21.68 15.30
N LYS A 128 12.49 -21.59 14.12
CA LYS A 128 12.96 -22.76 13.37
C LYS A 128 14.08 -23.50 14.09
N ALA A 129 14.96 -22.78 14.78
CA ALA A 129 16.05 -23.38 15.56
C ALA A 129 15.54 -24.05 16.86
N ASN A 130 14.56 -23.43 17.54
CA ASN A 130 14.02 -23.89 18.82
C ASN A 130 12.48 -24.01 18.78
N PRO A 131 11.93 -25.04 18.10
CA PRO A 131 10.49 -25.17 17.86
C PRO A 131 9.66 -25.48 19.12
N ALA A 132 10.28 -25.92 20.21
CA ALA A 132 9.61 -26.25 21.47
C ALA A 132 9.47 -25.07 22.44
N ASP A 133 10.08 -23.91 22.14
CA ASP A 133 10.05 -22.76 23.04
C ASP A 133 8.75 -21.95 22.88
N GLN A 134 7.88 -22.07 23.87
CA GLN A 134 6.59 -21.41 23.92
C GLN A 134 6.69 -19.88 23.97
N LYS A 135 7.79 -19.32 24.52
CA LYS A 135 7.99 -17.86 24.58
C LYS A 135 8.25 -17.28 23.18
N LEU A 136 9.03 -17.99 22.36
CA LEU A 136 9.30 -17.64 20.97
C LEU A 136 8.02 -17.69 20.12
N GLN A 137 7.14 -18.65 20.39
CA GLN A 137 5.84 -18.71 19.72
C GLN A 137 4.95 -17.51 20.04
N ILE A 138 4.83 -17.13 21.32
CA ILE A 138 4.03 -15.97 21.74
C ILE A 138 4.55 -14.67 21.13
N GLN A 139 5.88 -14.49 21.07
CA GLN A 139 6.48 -13.31 20.43
C GLN A 139 6.21 -13.28 18.92
N PHE A 140 6.37 -14.41 18.23
CA PHE A 140 6.06 -14.52 16.81
C PHE A 140 4.60 -14.17 16.51
N ASP A 141 3.66 -14.71 17.29
CA ASP A 141 2.23 -14.47 17.10
C ASP A 141 1.86 -12.99 17.35
N ARG A 142 2.55 -12.33 18.29
CA ARG A 142 2.41 -10.88 18.53
C ARG A 142 2.88 -10.06 17.33
N TYR A 143 4.04 -10.35 16.77
CA TYR A 143 4.56 -9.67 15.58
C TYR A 143 3.64 -9.90 14.37
N HIS A 144 3.17 -11.14 14.19
CA HIS A 144 2.23 -11.46 13.12
C HIS A 144 0.91 -10.68 13.29
N SER A 145 0.38 -10.59 14.51
CA SER A 145 -0.83 -9.81 14.79
C SER A 145 -0.63 -8.31 14.50
N GLN A 146 0.49 -7.74 14.95
CA GLN A 146 0.85 -6.35 14.65
C GLN A 146 0.96 -6.12 13.13
N LEU A 147 1.62 -7.03 12.41
CA LEU A 147 1.76 -6.95 10.96
C LEU A 147 0.37 -6.92 10.29
N THR A 148 -0.50 -7.85 10.65
CA THR A 148 -1.87 -7.91 10.13
C THR A 148 -2.63 -6.62 10.40
N TRP A 149 -2.57 -6.10 11.63
CA TRP A 149 -3.25 -4.85 12.00
C TRP A 149 -2.76 -3.65 11.19
N LEU A 150 -1.44 -3.50 11.02
CA LEU A 150 -0.88 -2.40 10.24
C LEU A 150 -1.28 -2.48 8.76
N TYR A 151 -1.29 -3.69 8.18
CA TYR A 151 -1.81 -3.88 6.82
C TYR A 151 -3.30 -3.57 6.72
N THR A 152 -4.12 -3.98 7.69
CA THR A 152 -5.56 -3.67 7.71
C THR A 152 -5.81 -2.17 7.75
N ILE A 153 -5.12 -1.44 8.63
CA ILE A 153 -5.21 0.03 8.70
C ILE A 153 -4.79 0.64 7.36
N ASN A 154 -3.65 0.19 6.80
CA ASN A 154 -3.15 0.69 5.52
C ASN A 154 -4.14 0.41 4.38
N MET A 155 -4.82 -0.75 4.39
CA MET A 155 -5.85 -1.11 3.42
C MET A 155 -7.08 -0.23 3.52
N ILE A 156 -7.58 0.05 4.73
CA ILE A 156 -8.72 0.96 4.95
C ILE A 156 -8.38 2.36 4.45
N LEU A 157 -7.17 2.85 4.76
CA LEU A 157 -6.68 4.14 4.25
C LEU A 157 -6.57 4.12 2.73
N GLY A 158 -6.03 3.05 2.14
CA GLY A 158 -5.89 2.89 0.69
C GLY A 158 -7.23 2.85 -0.03
N LEU A 159 -8.23 2.13 0.49
CA LEU A 159 -9.60 2.12 -0.05
C LEU A 159 -10.26 3.49 0.06
N SER A 160 -10.05 4.19 1.19
CA SER A 160 -10.56 5.55 1.38
C SER A 160 -9.93 6.52 0.38
N LEU A 161 -8.61 6.43 0.18
CA LEU A 161 -7.87 7.20 -0.81
C LEU A 161 -8.36 6.89 -2.23
N PHE A 162 -8.63 5.62 -2.53
CA PHE A 162 -9.12 5.15 -3.83
C PHE A 162 -10.50 5.73 -4.14
N TYR A 163 -11.40 5.73 -3.14
CA TYR A 163 -12.72 6.34 -3.25
C TYR A 163 -12.64 7.85 -3.48
N ILE A 164 -11.82 8.56 -2.69
CA ILE A 164 -11.66 10.02 -2.80
C ILE A 164 -11.11 10.37 -4.19
N HIS A 165 -9.99 9.74 -4.57
CA HIS A 165 -9.32 10.04 -5.82
C HIS A 165 -10.16 9.63 -7.05
N GLY A 166 -10.88 8.50 -6.97
CA GLY A 166 -11.82 8.07 -8.00
C GLY A 166 -12.93 9.10 -8.25
N LYS A 167 -13.52 9.68 -7.18
CA LYS A 167 -14.51 10.76 -7.33
C LYS A 167 -13.91 12.07 -7.87
N GLU A 168 -12.68 12.40 -7.49
CA GLU A 168 -12.00 13.59 -8.01
C GLU A 168 -11.81 13.48 -9.54
N MET A 169 -11.43 12.28 -10.01
CA MET A 169 -11.27 12.00 -11.43
C MET A 169 -12.58 12.10 -12.22
N THR A 170 -13.69 11.55 -11.71
CA THR A 170 -14.98 11.62 -12.42
C THR A 170 -15.50 13.05 -12.53
N ARG A 171 -15.33 13.87 -11.48
CA ARG A 171 -15.64 15.31 -11.54
C ARG A 171 -14.78 16.05 -12.56
N PHE A 172 -13.48 15.73 -12.61
CA PHE A 172 -12.57 16.32 -13.59
C PHE A 172 -12.93 15.95 -15.03
N SER A 173 -13.40 14.72 -15.29
CA SER A 173 -13.85 14.33 -16.64
C SER A 173 -15.12 15.07 -17.06
N ILE A 174 -16.07 15.28 -16.16
CA ILE A 174 -17.34 15.98 -16.46
C ILE A 174 -17.06 17.43 -16.85
N GLN A 175 -16.30 18.17 -16.05
CA GLN A 175 -15.93 19.57 -16.36
C GLN A 175 -15.18 19.70 -17.69
N ARG A 176 -14.35 18.70 -18.05
CA ARG A 176 -13.64 18.70 -19.33
C ARG A 176 -14.60 18.60 -20.52
N THR A 177 -15.66 17.81 -20.39
CA THR A 177 -16.72 17.66 -21.40
C THR A 177 -17.55 18.94 -21.53
N GLU A 178 -17.87 19.61 -20.43
CA GLU A 178 -18.61 20.89 -20.44
C GLU A 178 -17.80 22.07 -20.99
N SER A 179 -16.46 22.01 -20.91
CA SER A 179 -15.56 23.05 -21.42
C SER A 179 -15.20 22.94 -22.92
N ARG A 180 -15.80 21.98 -23.63
CA ARG A 180 -15.56 21.67 -25.04
C ARG A 180 -16.76 22.05 -25.88
#